data_AF-A0A498H812-F1
#
_entry.id   AF-A0A498H812-F1
#
_cell.length_a   1.000
_cell.length_b   1.000
_cell.length_c   1.000
_cell.angle_alpha   90.00
_cell.angle_beta   90.00
_cell.angle_gamma   90.00
#
_symmetry.space_group_name_H-M   'P 1'
#
loop_
_entity.id
_entity.type
_entity.pdbx_description
1 polymer ?
#
loop_
_entity_poly.entity_id
_entity_poly.type
_entity_poly.pdbx_seq_one_letter_code
_entity_poly.pdbx_strand_id
1 'polypeptide(L)'
;MSYYSIGSIVKSSAPILFLTSFIGLFAGQIMNSHLDSLISYPILLLLIPALIKIGGDTGSMLGARLASAFHMGLGTTRIHKNPVVRNSLVAAFIVGIIASCFLSVVVWIVGMIVYNGIEFTSLFSISVMACVIELVIVYAVTLVVAVASHKFGLDPDDTVIPIIATIGDVVGISAIFGVIALLEFV
;
A
#
# COMPACT_ATOMS: atom_id res chain seq x y z
N MET A 1 13.65 23.91 -21.00
CA MET A 1 13.69 23.06 -19.79
C MET A 1 12.98 23.77 -18.62
N SER A 2 11.67 24.02 -18.69
CA SER A 2 10.93 24.71 -17.60
C SER A 2 10.22 23.76 -16.62
N TYR A 3 10.26 22.45 -16.88
CA TYR A 3 9.54 21.44 -16.10
C TYR A 3 10.16 21.14 -14.72
N TYR A 4 11.43 21.49 -14.50
CA TYR A 4 12.14 21.26 -13.23
C TYR A 4 12.56 22.57 -12.55
N SER A 5 11.66 23.55 -12.51
CA SER A 5 11.83 24.72 -11.65
C SER A 5 11.11 24.50 -10.32
N ILE A 6 11.67 25.03 -9.23
CA ILE A 6 11.07 24.93 -7.89
C ILE A 6 9.59 25.34 -7.92
N GLY A 7 9.27 26.45 -8.58
CA GLY A 7 7.89 26.95 -8.68
C GLY A 7 6.95 26.04 -9.47
N SER A 8 7.45 25.31 -10.48
CA SER A 8 6.63 24.37 -11.25
C SER A 8 6.31 23.13 -10.44
N ILE A 9 7.31 22.54 -9.77
CA ILE A 9 7.16 21.35 -8.93
C ILE A 9 6.19 21.63 -7.78
N VAL A 10 6.37 22.76 -7.08
CA VAL A 10 5.47 23.13 -5.98
C VAL A 10 4.04 23.32 -6.49
N LYS A 11 3.84 23.93 -7.65
CA LYS A 11 2.49 24.13 -8.21
C LYS A 11 1.84 22.84 -8.71
N SER A 12 2.62 21.89 -9.23
CA SER A 12 2.08 20.60 -9.71
C SER A 12 1.80 19.63 -8.56
N SER A 13 2.71 19.50 -7.61
CA SER A 13 2.60 18.50 -6.54
C SER A 13 1.80 18.99 -5.32
N ALA A 14 1.76 20.30 -5.01
CA ALA A 14 1.06 20.77 -3.81
C ALA A 14 -0.44 20.44 -3.77
N PRO A 15 -1.24 20.61 -4.84
CA PRO A 15 -2.66 20.26 -4.81
C PRO A 15 -2.88 18.77 -4.52
N ILE A 16 -2.03 17.92 -5.11
CA ILE A 16 -2.08 16.47 -4.92
C ILE A 16 -1.69 16.13 -3.49
N LEU A 17 -0.64 16.75 -2.96
CA LEU A 17 -0.21 16.57 -1.56
C LEU A 17 -1.25 17.04 -0.54
N PHE A 18 -1.93 18.15 -0.79
CA PHE A 18 -3.03 18.61 0.06
C PHE A 18 -4.18 17.60 0.07
N LEU A 19 -4.54 17.09 -1.11
CA LEU A 19 -5.58 16.07 -1.24
C LEU A 19 -5.19 14.77 -0.54
N THR A 20 -3.98 14.26 -0.76
CA THR A 20 -3.49 13.03 -0.13
C THR A 20 -3.36 13.19 1.38
N SER A 21 -2.91 14.35 1.86
CA SER A 21 -2.87 14.65 3.29
C SER A 21 -4.27 14.64 3.91
N PHE A 22 -5.26 15.21 3.24
CA PHE A 22 -6.65 15.18 3.70
C PHE A 22 -7.21 13.76 3.76
N ILE A 23 -6.92 12.92 2.77
CA ILE A 23 -7.33 11.51 2.77
C ILE A 23 -6.58 10.73 3.87
N GLY A 24 -5.29 11.02 4.09
CA GLY A 24 -4.49 10.42 5.16
C GLY A 24 -5.07 10.67 6.56
N LEU A 25 -5.79 11.77 6.78
CA LEU A 25 -6.51 12.01 8.03
C LEU A 25 -7.56 10.91 8.30
N PHE A 26 -8.19 10.34 7.26
CA PHE A 26 -9.15 9.24 7.44
C PHE A 26 -8.46 7.98 7.94
N ALA A 27 -7.28 7.63 7.41
CA ALA A 27 -6.50 6.51 7.92
C ALA A 27 -6.14 6.72 9.40
N GLY A 28 -5.72 7.94 9.76
CA GLY A 28 -5.48 8.33 11.14
C GLY A 28 -6.72 8.24 12.03
N GLN A 29 -7.90 8.64 11.53
CA GLN A 29 -9.15 8.52 12.27
C GLN A 29 -9.58 7.05 12.48
N ILE A 30 -9.38 6.18 11.49
CA ILE A 30 -9.64 4.74 11.62
C ILE A 30 -8.72 4.12 12.67
N MET A 31 -7.45 4.52 12.70
CA MET A 31 -6.52 4.10 13.75
C MET A 31 -6.95 4.63 15.12
N ASN A 32 -7.37 5.89 15.19
CA ASN A 32 -7.83 6.54 16.42
C ASN A 32 -9.08 5.87 17.00
N SER A 33 -10.01 5.39 16.16
CA SER A 33 -11.21 4.70 16.63
C SER A 33 -10.94 3.33 17.26
N HIS A 34 -9.73 2.78 17.12
CA HIS A 34 -9.31 1.50 17.67
C HIS A 34 -8.17 1.65 18.69
N LEU A 35 -8.04 2.81 19.33
CA LEU A 35 -7.01 3.08 20.34
C LEU A 35 -7.03 2.08 21.50
N ASP A 36 -8.20 1.66 21.95
CA ASP A 36 -8.33 0.70 23.05
C ASP A 36 -7.69 -0.66 22.70
N SER A 37 -7.83 -1.11 21.45
CA SER A 37 -7.17 -2.32 20.95
C SER A 37 -5.65 -2.17 20.88
N LEU A 38 -5.15 -0.98 20.51
CA LEU A 38 -3.71 -0.67 20.44
C LEU A 38 -3.07 -0.60 21.83
N ILE A 39 -3.81 -0.11 22.83
CA ILE A 39 -3.37 -0.10 24.23
C ILE A 39 -3.33 -1.53 24.78
N SER A 40 -4.33 -2.35 24.43
CA SER A 40 -4.41 -3.76 24.86
C SER A 40 -3.34 -4.64 24.20
N TYR A 41 -3.02 -4.37 22.93
CA TYR A 41 -2.01 -5.11 22.17
C TYR A 41 -0.98 -4.17 21.52
N PRO A 42 0.02 -3.67 22.29
CA PRO A 42 1.03 -2.74 21.79
C PRO A 42 1.86 -3.28 20.62
N ILE A 43 1.93 -4.60 20.45
CA ILE A 43 2.59 -5.22 19.29
C ILE A 43 2.03 -4.72 17.95
N LEU A 44 0.74 -4.37 17.92
CA LEU A 44 0.06 -3.93 16.72
C LEU A 44 0.64 -2.60 16.22
N LEU A 45 1.19 -1.78 17.12
CA LEU A 45 1.90 -0.54 16.76
C LEU A 45 3.20 -0.80 15.99
N LEU A 46 3.80 -1.99 16.13
CA LEU A 46 4.95 -2.40 15.31
C LEU A 46 4.50 -2.96 13.96
N LEU A 47 3.40 -3.72 13.96
CA LEU A 47 2.89 -4.38 12.76
C LEU A 47 2.27 -3.37 11.78
N ILE A 48 1.39 -2.49 12.27
CA ILE A 48 0.53 -1.64 11.44
C ILE A 48 1.31 -0.77 10.46
N PRO A 49 2.28 0.06 10.89
CA PRO A 49 2.97 0.95 9.96
C PRO A 49 3.79 0.19 8.91
N ALA A 50 4.40 -0.92 9.31
CA ALA A 50 5.21 -1.74 8.42
C ALA A 50 4.35 -2.49 7.39
N LEU A 51 3.17 -2.96 7.80
CA LEU A 51 2.27 -3.71 6.93
C LEU A 51 1.60 -2.81 5.89
N ILE A 52 1.06 -1.66 6.31
CA ILE A 52 0.53 -0.62 5.42
C ILE A 52 1.57 -0.21 4.36
N LYS A 53 2.83 -0.09 4.79
CA LYS A 53 3.91 0.28 3.88
C LYS A 53 4.14 -0.76 2.77
N ILE A 54 3.94 -2.05 3.04
CA ILE A 54 4.12 -3.10 2.02
C ILE A 54 3.13 -2.89 0.86
N GLY A 55 1.86 -2.61 1.13
CA GLY A 55 0.89 -2.36 0.08
C GLY A 55 1.19 -1.10 -0.72
N GLY A 56 1.47 0.01 -0.03
CA GLY A 56 1.85 1.28 -0.66
C GLY A 56 3.11 1.19 -1.53
N ASP A 57 4.19 0.59 -1.02
CA ASP A 57 5.47 0.47 -1.72
C ASP A 57 5.37 -0.48 -2.92
N THR A 58 4.73 -1.64 -2.75
CA THR A 58 4.60 -2.60 -3.86
C THR A 58 3.59 -2.16 -4.91
N GLY A 59 2.54 -1.43 -4.51
CA GLY A 59 1.62 -0.76 -5.44
C GLY A 59 2.34 0.33 -6.24
N SER A 60 3.18 1.13 -5.59
CA SER A 60 3.99 2.16 -6.26
C SER A 60 5.02 1.54 -7.21
N MET A 61 5.67 0.43 -6.80
CA MET A 61 6.55 -0.36 -7.67
C MET A 61 5.80 -0.86 -8.92
N LEU A 62 4.59 -1.40 -8.75
CA LEU A 62 3.74 -1.81 -9.87
C LEU A 62 3.40 -0.61 -10.77
N GLY A 63 3.01 0.52 -10.18
CA GLY A 63 2.69 1.76 -10.88
C GLY A 63 3.86 2.25 -11.75
N ALA A 64 5.06 2.33 -11.19
CA ALA A 64 6.27 2.74 -11.91
C ALA A 64 6.64 1.78 -13.06
N ARG A 65 6.48 0.46 -12.86
CA ARG A 65 6.68 -0.53 -13.92
C ARG A 65 5.68 -0.38 -15.06
N LEU A 66 4.41 -0.14 -14.74
CA LEU A 66 3.36 0.09 -15.73
C LEU A 66 3.56 1.41 -16.47
N ALA A 67 3.91 2.48 -15.76
CA ALA A 67 4.27 3.77 -16.34
C ALA A 67 5.37 3.63 -17.40
N SER A 68 6.47 2.96 -17.04
CA SER A 68 7.58 2.68 -17.95
C SER A 68 7.13 1.84 -19.16
N ALA A 69 6.35 0.79 -18.92
CA ALA A 69 5.84 -0.08 -19.98
C ALA A 69 4.90 0.65 -20.94
N PHE A 70 4.05 1.54 -20.44
CA PHE A 70 3.14 2.35 -21.26
C PHE A 70 3.91 3.40 -22.07
N HIS A 71 4.90 4.05 -21.46
CA HIS A 71 5.77 5.00 -22.16
C HIS A 71 6.55 4.36 -23.32
N MET A 72 6.99 3.10 -23.15
CA MET A 72 7.62 2.32 -24.22
C MET A 72 6.64 1.72 -25.24
N GLY A 73 5.32 1.95 -25.09
CA GLY A 73 4.30 1.38 -25.96
C GLY A 73 4.06 -0.13 -25.77
N LEU A 74 4.65 -0.74 -24.73
CA LEU A 74 4.62 -2.19 -24.48
C LEU A 74 3.33 -2.65 -23.79
N GLY A 75 2.55 -1.75 -23.20
CA GLY A 75 1.35 -2.06 -22.41
C GLY A 75 0.03 -1.46 -22.92
N THR A 76 0.04 -0.76 -24.06
CA THR A 76 -1.08 0.11 -24.50
C THR A 76 -2.21 -0.65 -25.20
N THR A 77 -1.96 -1.85 -25.74
CA THR A 77 -2.97 -2.68 -26.42
C THR A 77 -3.34 -3.91 -25.58
N ARG A 78 -4.65 -4.13 -25.40
CA ARG A 78 -5.23 -5.27 -24.65
C ARG A 78 -4.56 -5.51 -23.28
N ILE A 79 -4.61 -4.51 -22.40
CA ILE A 79 -4.00 -4.49 -21.05
C ILE A 79 -4.18 -5.81 -20.29
N HIS A 80 -5.40 -6.35 -20.28
CA HIS A 80 -5.75 -7.57 -19.56
C HIS A 80 -5.07 -8.84 -20.09
N LYS A 81 -4.68 -8.84 -21.37
CA LYS A 81 -3.97 -9.95 -22.03
C LYS A 81 -2.48 -9.65 -22.21
N ASN A 82 -2.02 -8.49 -21.75
CA ASN A 82 -0.66 -8.06 -21.96
C ASN A 82 0.29 -8.78 -20.98
N PRO A 83 1.30 -9.52 -21.48
CA PRO A 83 2.20 -10.27 -20.60
C PRO A 83 3.02 -9.36 -19.69
N VAL A 84 3.36 -8.13 -20.10
CA VAL A 84 4.12 -7.18 -19.29
C VAL A 84 3.31 -6.73 -18.08
N VAL A 85 2.04 -6.39 -18.29
CA VAL A 85 1.11 -5.98 -17.22
C VAL A 85 0.89 -7.14 -16.25
N ARG A 86 0.54 -8.32 -16.76
CA ARG A 86 0.29 -9.51 -15.94
C ARG A 86 1.53 -9.93 -15.16
N ASN A 87 2.70 -9.98 -15.79
CA ASN A 87 3.93 -10.40 -15.11
C ASN A 87 4.36 -9.38 -14.06
N SER A 88 4.16 -8.08 -14.31
CA SER A 88 4.45 -7.03 -13.31
C SER A 88 3.51 -7.14 -12.11
N LEU A 89 2.22 -7.38 -12.35
CA LEU A 89 1.22 -7.60 -11.30
C LEU A 89 1.55 -8.83 -10.44
N VAL A 90 1.82 -9.97 -11.09
CA VAL A 90 2.17 -11.21 -10.38
C VAL A 90 3.48 -11.06 -9.60
N ALA A 91 4.50 -10.42 -10.19
CA ALA A 91 5.76 -10.17 -9.51
C ALA A 91 5.58 -9.27 -8.28
N ALA A 92 4.82 -8.18 -8.40
CA ALA A 92 4.51 -7.31 -7.26
C ALA A 92 3.78 -8.08 -6.15
N PHE A 93 2.80 -8.92 -6.52
CA PHE A 93 2.04 -9.71 -5.57
C PHE A 93 2.90 -10.71 -4.81
N ILE A 94 3.79 -11.42 -5.52
CA ILE A 94 4.76 -12.34 -4.90
C ILE A 94 5.67 -11.58 -3.92
N VAL A 95 6.17 -10.40 -4.32
CA VAL A 95 7.02 -9.58 -3.44
C VAL A 95 6.25 -9.14 -2.19
N GLY A 96 5.00 -8.68 -2.33
CA GLY A 96 4.16 -8.27 -1.21
C GLY A 96 3.88 -9.41 -0.21
N ILE A 97 3.56 -10.60 -0.71
CA ILE A 97 3.33 -11.78 0.14
C ILE A 97 4.60 -12.21 0.86
N ILE A 98 5.74 -12.27 0.16
CA ILE A 98 7.04 -12.60 0.78
C ILE A 98 7.37 -11.56 1.86
N ALA A 99 7.16 -10.28 1.57
CA ALA A 99 7.39 -9.20 2.53
C ALA A 99 6.50 -9.32 3.76
N SER A 100 5.21 -9.64 3.62
CA SER A 100 4.31 -9.81 4.78
C SER A 100 4.64 -11.03 5.63
N CYS A 101 5.06 -12.12 5.00
CA CYS A 101 5.55 -13.31 5.71
C CYS A 101 6.83 -12.97 6.48
N PHE A 102 7.79 -12.30 5.83
CA PHE A 102 9.01 -11.85 6.50
C PHE A 102 8.72 -10.90 7.66
N LEU A 103 7.83 -9.93 7.46
CA LEU A 103 7.41 -8.98 8.48
C LEU A 103 6.81 -9.69 9.70
N SER A 104 5.94 -10.69 9.50
CA SER A 104 5.33 -11.43 10.60
C SER A 104 6.37 -12.13 11.49
N VAL A 105 7.42 -12.69 10.89
CA VAL A 105 8.53 -13.33 11.62
C VAL A 105 9.32 -12.28 12.41
N VAL A 106 9.64 -11.14 11.78
CA VAL A 106 10.39 -10.06 12.44
C VAL A 106 9.61 -9.48 13.62
N VAL A 107 8.33 -9.15 13.42
CA VAL A 107 7.47 -8.60 14.47
C VAL A 107 7.31 -9.61 15.61
N TRP A 108 7.16 -10.90 15.31
CA TRP A 108 7.08 -11.92 16.34
C TRP A 108 8.37 -12.03 17.17
N ILE A 109 9.55 -12.04 16.53
CA ILE A 109 10.84 -12.07 17.24
C ILE A 109 10.97 -10.86 18.18
N VAL A 110 10.65 -9.67 17.68
CA VAL A 110 10.68 -8.44 18.50
C VAL A 110 9.64 -8.52 19.63
N GLY A 111 8.45 -9.04 19.34
CA GLY A 111 7.38 -9.22 20.32
C GLY A 111 7.74 -10.16 21.46
N MET A 112 8.49 -11.23 21.17
CA MET A 112 9.01 -12.12 22.22
C MET A 112 10.01 -11.41 23.16
N ILE A 113 10.80 -10.47 22.63
CA ILE A 113 11.81 -9.74 23.42
C ILE A 113 11.14 -8.65 24.28
N VAL A 114 10.14 -7.96 23.74
CA VAL A 114 9.62 -6.71 24.31
C VAL A 114 8.30 -6.87 25.08
N TYR A 115 7.40 -7.78 24.67
CA TYR A 115 6.00 -7.78 25.10
C TYR A 115 5.49 -9.12 25.68
N ASN A 116 6.36 -9.98 26.21
CA ASN A 116 5.99 -11.27 26.81
C ASN A 116 5.23 -12.24 25.88
N GLY A 117 5.57 -12.23 24.60
CA GLY A 117 5.19 -13.28 23.65
C GLY A 117 3.73 -13.25 23.21
N ILE A 118 3.52 -13.12 21.91
CA ILE A 118 2.21 -13.32 21.28
C ILE A 118 2.30 -14.56 20.40
N GLU A 119 1.17 -15.24 20.24
CA GLU A 119 1.09 -16.44 19.41
C GLU A 119 1.46 -16.08 17.95
N PHE A 120 2.47 -16.78 17.42
CA PHE A 120 2.97 -16.55 16.08
C PHE A 120 1.88 -16.72 15.02
N THR A 121 1.03 -17.74 15.17
CA THR A 121 -0.07 -18.07 14.26
C THR A 121 -1.03 -16.89 14.08
N SER A 122 -1.40 -16.23 15.17
CA SER A 122 -2.28 -15.07 15.18
C SER A 122 -1.67 -13.87 14.45
N LEU A 123 -0.42 -13.52 14.77
CA LEU A 123 0.30 -12.44 14.09
C LEU A 123 0.52 -12.74 12.59
N PHE A 124 0.85 -14.00 12.27
CA PHE A 124 1.04 -14.45 10.91
C PHE A 124 -0.26 -14.35 10.10
N SER A 125 -1.38 -14.84 10.65
CA SER A 125 -2.70 -14.77 10.01
C SER A 125 -3.13 -13.32 9.79
N ILE A 126 -3.00 -12.45 10.81
CA ILE A 126 -3.32 -11.02 10.67
C ILE A 126 -2.48 -10.39 9.56
N SER A 127 -1.16 -10.58 9.59
CA SER A 127 -0.23 -10.01 8.62
C SER A 127 -0.55 -10.45 7.20
N VAL A 128 -0.69 -11.75 6.96
CA VAL A 128 -0.86 -12.29 5.60
C VAL A 128 -2.27 -11.98 5.07
N MET A 129 -3.33 -12.16 5.87
CA MET A 129 -4.69 -11.91 5.40
C MET A 129 -4.94 -10.43 5.13
N ALA A 130 -4.50 -9.54 6.04
CA ALA A 130 -4.65 -8.10 5.83
C ALA A 130 -3.84 -7.63 4.62
N CYS A 131 -2.59 -8.13 4.47
CA CYS A 131 -1.77 -7.86 3.28
C CYS A 131 -2.49 -8.31 2.00
N VAL A 132 -3.03 -9.54 1.94
CA VAL A 132 -3.73 -10.02 0.74
C VAL A 132 -4.90 -9.10 0.36
N ILE A 133 -5.72 -8.69 1.33
CA ILE A 133 -6.84 -7.75 1.09
C ILE A 133 -6.31 -6.42 0.56
N GLU A 134 -5.28 -5.88 1.20
CA GLU A 134 -4.64 -4.63 0.81
C GLU A 134 -4.08 -4.70 -0.62
N LEU A 135 -3.26 -5.71 -0.94
CA LEU A 135 -2.65 -5.88 -2.26
C LEU A 135 -3.70 -5.98 -3.36
N VAL A 136 -4.79 -6.73 -3.14
CA VAL A 136 -5.86 -6.88 -4.14
C VAL A 136 -6.48 -5.52 -4.48
N ILE A 137 -6.84 -4.74 -3.46
CA ILE A 137 -7.51 -3.45 -3.64
C ILE A 137 -6.52 -2.42 -4.20
N VAL A 138 -5.35 -2.28 -3.59
CA VAL A 138 -4.32 -1.32 -3.99
C VAL A 138 -3.88 -1.58 -5.42
N TYR A 139 -3.66 -2.84 -5.84
CA TYR A 139 -3.20 -3.12 -7.20
C TYR A 139 -4.28 -2.91 -8.25
N ALA A 140 -5.55 -3.17 -7.92
CA ALA A 140 -6.66 -2.83 -8.79
C ALA A 140 -6.70 -1.31 -9.03
N VAL A 141 -6.55 -0.52 -7.97
CA VAL A 141 -6.43 0.94 -8.06
C VAL A 141 -5.20 1.35 -8.86
N THR A 142 -4.02 0.77 -8.59
CA THR A 142 -2.78 1.05 -9.34
C THR A 142 -2.98 0.86 -10.83
N LEU A 143 -3.62 -0.23 -11.26
CA LEU A 143 -3.90 -0.48 -12.67
C LEU A 143 -4.80 0.61 -13.28
N VAL A 144 -5.87 0.99 -12.58
CA VAL A 144 -6.79 2.04 -13.05
C VAL A 144 -6.08 3.38 -13.16
N VAL A 145 -5.37 3.79 -12.12
CA VAL A 145 -4.69 5.10 -12.06
C VAL A 145 -3.54 5.15 -13.06
N ALA A 146 -2.72 4.11 -13.19
CA ALA A 146 -1.63 4.07 -14.17
C ALA A 146 -2.13 4.20 -15.62
N VAL A 147 -3.25 3.53 -15.94
CA VAL A 147 -3.86 3.63 -17.27
C VAL A 147 -4.49 4.99 -17.51
N ALA A 148 -5.16 5.56 -16.50
CA ALA A 148 -5.72 6.90 -16.58
C ALA A 148 -4.62 7.94 -16.77
N SER A 149 -3.56 7.92 -15.95
CA SER A 149 -2.43 8.84 -16.05
C SER A 149 -1.78 8.77 -17.43
N HIS A 150 -1.56 7.57 -17.98
CA HIS A 150 -1.05 7.42 -19.34
C HIS A 150 -2.01 8.00 -20.40
N LYS A 151 -3.32 7.74 -20.29
CA LYS A 151 -4.32 8.24 -21.26
C LYS A 151 -4.43 9.76 -21.25
N PHE A 152 -4.26 10.39 -20.09
CA PHE A 152 -4.33 11.83 -19.92
C PHE A 152 -2.97 12.54 -20.06
N GLY A 153 -1.88 11.79 -20.31
CA GLY A 153 -0.52 12.35 -20.42
C GLY A 153 -0.01 12.95 -19.09
N LEU A 154 -0.51 12.46 -17.95
CA LEU A 154 -0.09 12.89 -16.63
C LEU A 154 1.18 12.15 -16.23
N ASP A 155 2.05 12.83 -15.48
CA ASP A 155 3.25 12.22 -14.91
C ASP A 155 2.83 11.20 -13.82
N PRO A 156 3.16 9.92 -13.97
CA PRO A 156 2.90 8.90 -12.96
C PRO A 156 3.55 9.18 -11.61
N ASP A 157 4.67 9.90 -11.58
CA ASP A 157 5.38 10.20 -10.34
C ASP A 157 4.64 11.27 -9.52
N ASP A 158 3.97 12.21 -10.20
CA ASP A 158 3.12 13.22 -9.57
C ASP A 158 1.72 12.69 -9.22
N THR A 159 1.25 11.63 -9.90
CA THR A 159 -0.15 11.17 -9.77
C THR A 159 -0.29 9.77 -9.19
N VAL A 160 0.28 8.77 -9.84
CA VAL A 160 0.10 7.35 -9.52
C VAL A 160 0.66 7.05 -8.13
N ILE A 161 1.90 7.47 -7.84
CA ILE A 161 2.57 7.14 -6.58
C ILE A 161 1.85 7.77 -5.36
N PRO A 162 1.56 9.09 -5.31
CA PRO A 162 0.89 9.67 -4.14
C PRO A 162 -0.51 9.11 -3.91
N ILE A 163 -1.28 8.86 -4.98
CA ILE A 163 -2.62 8.29 -4.87
C ILE A 163 -2.58 6.87 -4.31
N ILE A 164 -1.66 6.04 -4.79
CA ILE A 164 -1.51 4.65 -4.32
C ILE A 164 -1.09 4.60 -2.87
N ALA A 165 -0.12 5.42 -2.45
CA ALA A 165 0.35 5.44 -1.07
C ALA A 165 -0.80 5.76 -0.11
N THR A 166 -1.56 6.81 -0.40
CA THR A 166 -2.66 7.24 0.45
C THR A 166 -3.85 6.29 0.47
N ILE A 167 -4.17 5.67 -0.67
CA ILE A 167 -5.19 4.61 -0.71
C ILE A 167 -4.70 3.39 0.05
N GLY A 168 -3.41 3.04 -0.07
CA GLY A 168 -2.75 1.99 0.71
C GLY A 168 -2.89 2.23 2.20
N ASP A 169 -2.67 3.47 2.68
CA ASP A 169 -2.84 3.81 4.10
C ASP A 169 -4.25 3.52 4.60
N VAL A 170 -5.28 3.99 3.89
CA VAL A 170 -6.69 3.81 4.28
C VAL A 170 -7.12 2.34 4.18
N VAL A 171 -6.74 1.67 3.10
CA VAL A 171 -7.09 0.26 2.86
C VAL A 171 -6.36 -0.65 3.83
N GLY A 172 -5.06 -0.45 4.02
CA GLY A 172 -4.21 -1.25 4.90
C GLY A 172 -4.69 -1.18 6.35
N ILE A 173 -4.92 0.04 6.89
CA ILE A 173 -5.44 0.16 8.27
C ILE A 173 -6.81 -0.50 8.42
N SER A 174 -7.69 -0.34 7.42
CA SER A 174 -9.03 -0.94 7.43
C SER A 174 -8.97 -2.47 7.35
N ALA A 175 -8.08 -3.01 6.51
CA ALA A 175 -7.88 -4.44 6.35
C ALA A 175 -7.33 -5.08 7.63
N ILE A 176 -6.37 -4.42 8.29
CA ILE A 176 -5.80 -4.90 9.55
C ILE A 176 -6.88 -5.02 10.61
N PHE A 177 -7.61 -3.94 10.91
CA PHE A 177 -8.66 -3.98 11.94
C PHE A 177 -9.83 -4.89 11.54
N GLY A 178 -10.18 -4.95 10.26
CA GLY A 178 -11.19 -5.88 9.75
C GLY A 178 -10.81 -7.34 9.98
N VAL A 179 -9.54 -7.71 9.77
CA VAL A 179 -9.04 -9.07 10.03
C VAL A 179 -8.93 -9.36 11.52
N ILE A 180 -8.50 -8.39 12.33
CA ILE A 180 -8.48 -8.51 13.79
C ILE A 180 -9.89 -8.81 14.33
N ALA A 181 -10.89 -8.05 13.85
CA ALA A 181 -12.29 -8.28 14.21
C ALA A 181 -12.81 -9.65 13.73
N LEU A 182 -12.41 -10.09 12.53
CA LEU A 182 -12.80 -11.40 11.99
C LEU A 182 -12.21 -12.58 12.78
N LEU A 183 -10.97 -12.45 13.25
CA LEU A 183 -10.26 -13.48 13.99
C LEU A 183 -10.61 -13.48 15.49
N GLU A 184 -11.63 -12.72 15.92
CA GLU A 184 -12.05 -12.58 17.31
C GLU A 184 -10.91 -12.15 18.25
N PHE A 185 -9.96 -11.33 17.76
CA PHE A 185 -9.07 -10.58 18.65
C PHE A 185 -9.84 -9.37 19.21
N VAL A 186 -10.72 -9.64 20.18
CA VAL A 186 -11.42 -8.66 21.04
C VAL A 186 -11.49 -9.19 22.46
#